data_AF-A0A1L8F5M3-F1
#
_entry.id   AF-A0A1L8F5M3-F1
#
_cell.length_a   1.000
_cell.length_b   1.000
_cell.length_c   1.000
_cell.angle_alpha   90.00
_cell.angle_beta   90.00
_cell.angle_gamma   90.00
#
_symmetry.space_group_name_H-M   'P 1'
#
loop_
_entity.id
_entity.type
_entity.pdbx_description
1 polymer ?
#
loop_
_entity_poly.entity_id
_entity_poly.type
_entity_poly.pdbx_seq_one_letter_code
_entity_poly.pdbx_strand_id
1 'polypeptide(L)'
;MKCRLGSSLDLTSMATLCLLLLALINTTLAKVSPSFTDCRGQFYASTPPVGFDSLSSQIAPICQMYETYNNPFFASLYHKVNHYPLYSAYILDTRPGDTTGSDQTFRLEPQLVDTRLPRQIMLQPDTESAIRSLSLSGVASDLIKKVQAINSDYTGSNYHKGHLNPNADHPSGPGQLVTYTLSNVAPMHGPLNSGAWRNNEMRVRNIAAGCGKMYVITGVVPGNNWISVNGVKRVNIPSHVWSAFCCLDNNGRPMKAEGTIAPNNANSVQTGLSISSLQSQLKSLLGVGVTLFQNNCA
;
A
#
# COMPACT_ATOMS: atom_id res chain seq x y z
N MET A 1 -0.09 19.56 77.58
CA MET A 1 -0.31 20.59 76.53
C MET A 1 0.78 20.45 75.47
N LYS A 2 0.36 20.24 74.21
CA LYS A 2 0.95 20.66 72.91
C LYS A 2 2.50 20.61 72.76
N CYS A 3 3.12 19.71 71.99
CA CYS A 3 3.08 19.51 70.52
C CYS A 3 3.71 20.67 69.71
N ARG A 4 4.86 20.44 69.05
CA ARG A 4 5.03 20.43 67.57
C ARG A 4 6.49 20.18 67.14
N LEU A 5 6.66 19.15 66.30
CA LEU A 5 7.84 18.89 65.48
C LEU A 5 7.91 19.89 64.32
N GLY A 6 9.14 20.19 63.90
CA GLY A 6 9.47 21.17 62.87
C GLY A 6 9.06 20.77 61.45
N SER A 7 8.54 21.78 60.76
CA SER A 7 8.67 22.13 59.33
C SER A 7 8.96 21.03 58.31
N SER A 8 7.88 20.59 57.67
CA SER A 8 7.66 20.62 56.21
C SER A 8 8.87 20.47 55.28
N LEU A 9 9.08 19.25 54.78
CA LEU A 9 9.59 19.09 53.42
C LEU A 9 8.49 19.51 52.44
N ASP A 10 8.87 20.40 51.52
CA ASP A 10 8.01 21.02 50.53
C ASP A 10 7.30 19.99 49.63
N LEU A 11 5.96 19.99 49.69
CA LEU A 11 5.08 19.15 48.87
C LEU A 11 5.15 19.51 47.37
N THR A 12 5.80 20.61 47.02
CA THR A 12 5.97 21.10 45.64
C THR A 12 7.07 20.37 44.88
N SER A 13 8.02 19.72 45.56
CA SER A 13 9.14 19.01 44.90
C SER A 13 8.81 17.57 44.48
N MET A 14 7.73 16.98 45.00
CA MET A 14 7.30 15.62 44.63
C MET A 14 6.30 15.61 43.47
N ALA A 15 5.57 16.71 43.25
CA ALA A 15 4.63 16.83 42.14
C ALA A 15 5.33 17.00 40.78
N THR A 16 6.48 17.69 40.75
CA THR A 16 7.28 17.91 39.54
C THR A 16 8.05 16.66 39.09
N LEU A 17 8.43 15.78 40.02
CA LEU A 17 9.12 14.53 39.66
C LEU A 17 8.15 13.47 39.08
N CYS A 18 6.87 13.48 39.49
CA CYS A 18 5.84 12.60 38.94
C CYS A 18 5.38 13.03 37.53
N LEU A 19 5.41 14.33 37.22
CA LEU A 19 5.07 14.86 35.90
C LEU A 19 6.19 14.66 34.86
N LEU A 20 7.44 14.48 35.30
CA LEU A 20 8.57 14.14 34.41
C LEU A 20 8.65 12.65 34.08
N LEU A 21 8.04 11.77 34.88
CA LEU A 21 7.93 10.32 34.59
C LEU A 21 6.74 9.96 33.68
N LEU A 22 5.78 10.86 33.49
CA LEU A 22 4.65 10.70 32.55
C LEU A 22 4.95 11.22 31.14
N ALA A 23 6.08 11.90 30.93
CA ALA A 23 6.51 12.43 29.63
C ALA A 23 7.35 11.44 28.79
N LEU A 24 7.57 10.21 29.28
CA LEU A 24 8.27 9.14 28.55
C LEU A 24 7.32 8.05 28.04
N ILE A 25 6.03 8.36 27.86
CA ILE A 25 5.24 7.59 26.90
C ILE A 25 5.62 8.12 25.51
N ASN A 26 6.79 7.69 25.03
CA ASN A 26 7.07 7.68 23.60
C ASN A 26 6.04 6.74 22.97
N THR A 27 4.86 7.25 22.61
CA THR A 27 3.96 6.60 21.66
C THR A 27 4.54 6.70 20.25
N THR A 28 5.78 6.23 20.06
CA THR A 28 6.29 5.91 18.73
C THR A 28 5.95 4.46 18.41
N LEU A 29 4.64 4.19 18.31
CA LEU A 29 4.13 2.92 17.75
C LEU A 29 3.49 3.20 16.41
N ALA A 30 4.33 3.47 15.41
CA ALA A 30 3.99 3.28 14.01
C ALA A 30 5.10 2.43 13.38
N LYS A 31 4.82 1.14 13.17
CA LYS A 31 5.61 0.26 12.30
C LYS A 31 4.70 -0.45 11.31
N VAL A 32 4.13 0.44 10.53
CA VAL A 32 3.96 0.41 9.09
C VAL A 32 4.83 1.60 8.65
N SER A 33 5.73 1.43 7.68
CA SER A 33 6.85 2.36 7.37
C SER A 33 6.44 3.84 7.40
N PRO A 34 6.73 4.58 8.50
CA PRO A 34 6.25 5.95 8.64
C PRO A 34 6.73 6.80 7.47
N SER A 35 5.80 7.28 6.62
CA SER A 35 6.16 8.06 5.42
C SER A 35 7.11 7.32 4.45
N PHE A 36 7.03 5.99 4.37
CA PHE A 36 7.82 5.14 3.47
C PHE A 36 9.35 5.21 3.63
N THR A 37 9.87 5.50 4.83
CA THR A 37 11.32 5.68 5.07
C THR A 37 12.21 4.63 4.41
N ASP A 38 11.81 3.36 4.50
CA ASP A 38 12.64 2.24 4.07
C ASP A 38 12.54 1.94 2.57
N CYS A 39 11.61 2.59 1.86
CA CYS A 39 11.36 2.36 0.44
C CYS A 39 11.16 3.65 -0.37
N ARG A 40 11.68 4.79 0.10
CA ARG A 40 11.58 6.06 -0.65
C ARG A 40 12.18 5.96 -2.06
N GLY A 41 13.18 5.10 -2.26
CA GLY A 41 13.78 4.86 -3.58
C GLY A 41 12.81 4.32 -4.63
N GLN A 42 11.63 3.82 -4.24
CA GLN A 42 10.57 3.35 -5.14
C GLN A 42 9.74 4.49 -5.73
N PHE A 43 9.96 5.73 -5.28
CA PHE A 43 9.27 6.92 -5.75
C PHE A 43 10.21 7.81 -6.57
N TYR A 44 9.66 8.47 -7.58
CA TYR A 44 10.38 9.50 -8.32
C TYR A 44 10.88 10.59 -7.36
N ALA A 45 12.15 10.96 -7.49
CA ALA A 45 12.84 11.92 -6.60
C ALA A 45 12.65 11.62 -5.10
N SER A 46 12.52 10.34 -4.73
CA SER A 46 12.32 9.89 -3.35
C SER A 46 11.11 10.51 -2.63
N THR A 47 10.12 10.97 -3.40
CA THR A 47 8.98 11.74 -2.93
C THR A 47 7.68 10.96 -3.16
N PRO A 48 7.06 10.42 -2.09
CA PRO A 48 5.76 9.75 -2.20
C PRO A 48 4.65 10.70 -2.68
N PRO A 49 3.57 10.17 -3.28
CA PRO A 49 2.38 10.94 -3.57
C PRO A 49 1.81 11.62 -2.32
N VAL A 50 1.32 12.85 -2.46
CA VAL A 50 0.71 13.62 -1.37
C VAL A 50 -0.78 13.84 -1.60
N GLY A 51 -1.53 14.03 -0.52
CA GLY A 51 -2.99 14.29 -0.52
C GLY A 51 -3.84 13.10 -0.10
N PHE A 52 -3.34 11.86 -0.25
CA PHE A 52 -4.07 10.64 0.12
C PHE A 52 -4.34 10.53 1.64
N ASP A 53 -3.49 11.13 2.48
CA ASP A 53 -3.68 11.14 3.93
C ASP A 53 -4.95 11.86 4.39
N SER A 54 -5.51 12.72 3.54
CA SER A 54 -6.79 13.41 3.80
C SER A 54 -8.01 12.51 3.62
N LEU A 55 -7.86 11.32 3.01
CA LEU A 55 -8.98 10.41 2.75
C LEU A 55 -9.39 9.62 3.99
N SER A 56 -8.44 9.27 4.85
CA SER A 56 -8.68 8.43 6.02
C SER A 56 -7.47 8.39 6.94
N SER A 57 -7.70 8.39 8.26
CA SER A 57 -6.63 8.14 9.25
C SER A 57 -6.27 6.65 9.39
N GLN A 58 -7.01 5.76 8.73
CA GLN A 58 -6.87 4.30 8.83
C GLN A 58 -5.99 3.72 7.71
N ILE A 59 -5.03 4.52 7.25
CA ILE A 59 -4.13 4.16 6.15
C ILE A 59 -2.76 3.74 6.67
N ALA A 60 -2.10 2.89 5.89
CA ALA A 60 -0.90 2.19 6.27
C ALA A 60 0.13 2.25 5.13
N PRO A 61 1.22 3.04 5.25
CA PRO A 61 2.35 3.02 4.31
C PRO A 61 3.23 1.77 4.45
N ILE A 62 3.12 0.81 3.54
CA ILE A 62 3.83 -0.46 3.56
C ILE A 62 5.02 -0.40 2.60
N CYS A 63 6.20 -0.83 3.06
CA CYS A 63 7.33 -1.15 2.20
C CYS A 63 7.36 -2.66 2.03
N GLN A 64 7.08 -3.14 0.82
CA GLN A 64 6.75 -4.54 0.56
C GLN A 64 8.02 -5.37 0.46
N MET A 65 8.11 -6.38 1.33
CA MET A 65 9.29 -7.24 1.48
C MET A 65 8.91 -8.71 1.27
N TYR A 66 9.86 -9.48 0.75
CA TYR A 66 9.73 -10.91 0.56
C TYR A 66 10.93 -11.61 1.18
N GLU A 67 10.72 -12.74 1.86
CA GLU A 67 11.77 -13.49 2.56
C GLU A 67 12.66 -12.59 3.45
N THR A 68 13.95 -12.92 3.56
CA THR A 68 14.94 -12.17 4.34
C THR A 68 15.65 -11.09 3.52
N TYR A 69 15.11 -10.70 2.35
CA TYR A 69 15.68 -9.63 1.55
C TYR A 69 15.57 -8.30 2.29
N ASN A 70 16.69 -7.62 2.48
CA ASN A 70 16.74 -6.39 3.27
C ASN A 70 16.18 -5.16 2.56
N ASN A 71 16.01 -5.22 1.22
CA ASN A 71 15.53 -4.10 0.42
C ASN A 71 14.07 -4.31 0.00
N PRO A 72 13.17 -3.34 0.26
CA PRO A 72 11.80 -3.41 -0.25
C PRO A 72 11.74 -3.33 -1.77
N PHE A 73 10.87 -4.14 -2.36
CA PHE A 73 10.69 -4.23 -3.81
C PHE A 73 9.77 -3.15 -4.36
N PHE A 74 8.76 -2.74 -3.58
CA PHE A 74 7.84 -1.67 -3.92
C PHE A 74 7.18 -1.09 -2.66
N ALA A 75 6.39 -0.04 -2.82
CA ALA A 75 5.63 0.59 -1.75
C ALA A 75 4.12 0.46 -2.01
N SER A 76 3.31 0.34 -0.96
CA SER A 76 1.84 0.38 -1.05
C SER A 76 1.26 1.24 0.07
N LEU A 77 0.34 2.15 -0.24
CA LEU A 77 -0.47 2.84 0.76
C LEU A 77 -1.79 2.09 0.92
N TYR A 78 -2.03 1.49 2.08
CA TYR A 78 -3.14 0.54 2.27
C TYR A 78 -4.21 1.03 3.24
N HIS A 79 -5.49 0.88 2.91
CA HIS A 79 -6.61 1.24 3.78
C HIS A 79 -7.02 0.07 4.68
N LYS A 80 -6.70 0.13 5.97
CA LYS A 80 -6.86 -0.99 6.93
C LYS A 80 -8.31 -1.37 7.26
N VAL A 81 -9.26 -0.45 7.12
CA VAL A 81 -10.69 -0.73 7.43
C VAL A 81 -11.47 -1.22 6.21
N ASN A 82 -11.22 -0.65 5.04
CA ASN A 82 -11.92 -0.99 3.79
C ASN A 82 -11.16 -2.02 2.93
N HIS A 83 -9.97 -2.43 3.38
CA HIS A 83 -9.18 -3.56 2.88
C HIS A 83 -8.73 -3.47 1.42
N TYR A 84 -8.33 -2.28 0.96
CA TYR A 84 -7.78 -2.07 -0.39
C TYR A 84 -6.55 -1.15 -0.37
N PRO A 85 -5.61 -1.31 -1.31
CA PRO A 85 -4.54 -0.33 -1.53
C PRO A 85 -5.07 0.92 -2.23
N LEU A 86 -4.79 2.09 -1.67
CA LEU A 86 -5.00 3.39 -2.33
C LEU A 86 -4.10 3.52 -3.55
N TYR A 87 -2.83 3.13 -3.42
CA TYR A 87 -1.88 2.97 -4.52
C TYR A 87 -0.74 2.01 -4.16
N SER A 88 -0.06 1.50 -5.18
CA SER A 88 1.28 0.92 -5.12
C SER A 88 2.22 1.72 -6.02
N ALA A 89 3.47 1.90 -5.59
CA ALA A 89 4.52 2.62 -6.32
C ALA A 89 5.78 1.77 -6.42
N TYR A 90 6.37 1.71 -7.60
CA TYR A 90 7.48 0.82 -7.93
C TYR A 90 8.32 1.36 -9.10
N ILE A 91 9.52 0.80 -9.23
CA ILE A 91 10.33 0.96 -10.45
C ILE A 91 10.00 -0.23 -11.36
N LEU A 92 9.54 0.06 -12.58
CA LEU A 92 9.23 -0.97 -13.58
C LEU A 92 10.53 -1.55 -14.14
N ASP A 93 10.65 -2.86 -14.12
CA ASP A 93 11.78 -3.60 -14.67
C ASP A 93 11.32 -4.49 -15.84
N THR A 94 11.85 -4.22 -17.03
CA THR A 94 11.47 -4.94 -18.26
C THR A 94 12.30 -6.19 -18.52
N ARG A 95 13.24 -6.55 -17.64
CA ARG A 95 13.96 -7.81 -17.76
C ARG A 95 12.96 -8.96 -17.76
N PRO A 96 13.17 -10.03 -18.54
CA PRO A 96 12.20 -11.11 -18.66
C PRO A 96 11.79 -11.64 -17.27
N GLY A 97 10.50 -11.50 -16.96
CA GLY A 97 9.85 -12.22 -15.87
C GLY A 97 9.52 -13.64 -16.30
N ASP A 98 9.48 -14.57 -15.35
CA ASP A 98 9.01 -15.92 -15.62
C ASP A 98 7.50 -15.84 -15.86
N THR A 99 7.06 -16.22 -17.06
CA THR A 99 5.65 -16.22 -17.44
C THR A 99 4.93 -17.49 -16.94
N THR A 100 5.62 -18.38 -16.25
CA THR A 100 5.21 -19.77 -15.99
C THR A 100 5.59 -20.31 -14.58
N GLY A 101 5.26 -19.58 -13.53
CA GLY A 101 4.67 -20.17 -12.31
C GLY A 101 5.49 -21.04 -11.36
N SER A 102 6.14 -20.43 -10.37
CA SER A 102 6.51 -21.18 -9.15
C SER A 102 5.49 -21.04 -8.02
N ASP A 103 4.88 -19.85 -7.84
CA ASP A 103 3.85 -19.66 -6.81
C ASP A 103 3.01 -18.39 -7.05
N GLN A 104 1.69 -18.54 -7.26
CA GLN A 104 0.72 -17.44 -7.37
C GLN A 104 -0.13 -17.28 -6.11
N THR A 105 0.33 -17.85 -4.99
CA THR A 105 -0.39 -17.83 -3.72
C THR A 105 -0.30 -16.44 -3.10
N PHE A 106 -1.46 -15.84 -2.92
CA PHE A 106 -1.56 -14.54 -2.27
C PHE A 106 -1.28 -14.64 -0.78
N ARG A 107 -0.37 -13.78 -0.32
CA ARG A 107 0.11 -13.66 1.05
C ARG A 107 -0.48 -12.43 1.75
N LEU A 108 -0.28 -12.38 3.05
CA LEU A 108 -0.71 -11.32 3.94
C LEU A 108 0.48 -10.45 4.35
N GLU A 109 0.18 -9.23 4.80
CA GLU A 109 1.14 -8.34 5.45
C GLU A 109 0.98 -8.46 6.98
N PRO A 110 1.86 -9.18 7.68
CA PRO A 110 1.72 -9.40 9.13
C PRO A 110 1.75 -8.09 9.92
N GLN A 111 2.55 -7.11 9.50
CA GLN A 111 2.74 -5.86 10.25
C GLN A 111 1.49 -4.98 10.31
N LEU A 112 0.49 -5.25 9.47
CA LEU A 112 -0.83 -4.59 9.57
C LEU A 112 -1.56 -4.95 10.87
N VAL A 113 -1.31 -6.15 11.41
CA VAL A 113 -1.89 -6.61 12.69
C VAL A 113 -1.11 -6.04 13.86
N ASP A 114 0.20 -6.28 13.91
CA ASP A 114 1.11 -5.78 14.94
C ASP A 114 2.51 -5.57 14.36
N THR A 115 3.07 -4.41 14.64
CA THR A 115 4.40 -3.95 14.22
C THR A 115 5.57 -4.87 14.58
N ARG A 116 5.42 -5.72 15.60
CA ARG A 116 6.42 -6.68 16.08
C ARG A 116 6.44 -7.97 15.26
N LEU A 117 5.42 -8.19 14.42
CA LEU A 117 5.38 -9.33 13.51
C LEU A 117 6.42 -9.17 12.38
N PRO A 118 6.77 -10.28 11.69
CA PRO A 118 7.75 -10.26 10.61
C PRO A 118 7.41 -9.23 9.53
N ARG A 119 8.45 -8.65 8.92
CA ARG A 119 8.34 -7.56 7.93
C ARG A 119 7.98 -8.06 6.53
N GLN A 120 8.24 -9.33 6.27
CA GLN A 120 7.98 -9.95 4.98
C GLN A 120 6.53 -10.44 4.89
N ILE A 121 6.01 -10.48 3.67
CA ILE A 121 4.70 -11.07 3.42
C ILE A 121 4.70 -12.57 3.74
N MET A 122 3.62 -13.08 4.33
CA MET A 122 3.53 -14.45 4.82
C MET A 122 2.24 -15.13 4.37
N LEU A 123 2.25 -16.46 4.26
CA LEU A 123 1.00 -17.20 4.08
C LEU A 123 0.10 -16.98 5.30
N GLN A 124 -1.21 -17.12 5.11
CA GLN A 124 -2.16 -16.91 6.20
C GLN A 124 -1.90 -17.84 7.41
N PRO A 125 -1.68 -19.16 7.26
CA PRO A 125 -1.38 -20.03 8.40
C PRO A 125 -0.12 -19.63 9.17
N ASP A 126 0.91 -19.17 8.46
CA ASP A 126 2.16 -18.70 9.07
C ASP A 126 1.96 -17.39 9.82
N THR A 127 1.16 -16.48 9.24
CA THR A 127 0.78 -15.20 9.88
C THR A 127 0.00 -15.46 11.17
N GLU A 128 -0.97 -16.38 11.15
CA GLU A 128 -1.72 -16.76 12.34
C GLU A 128 -0.82 -17.39 13.41
N SER A 129 0.15 -18.22 13.00
CA SER A 129 1.12 -18.84 13.91
C SER A 129 2.04 -17.79 14.55
N ALA A 130 2.52 -16.81 13.78
CA ALA A 130 3.32 -15.71 14.29
C ALA A 130 2.54 -14.84 15.31
N ILE A 131 1.25 -14.58 15.03
CA ILE A 131 0.36 -13.86 15.96
C ILE A 131 0.20 -14.62 17.29
N ARG A 132 -0.03 -15.94 17.23
CA ARG A 132 -0.14 -16.79 18.44
C ARG A 132 1.16 -16.77 19.24
N SER A 133 2.32 -16.83 18.59
CA SER A 133 3.63 -16.76 19.25
C SER A 133 3.88 -15.43 19.97
N LEU A 134 3.30 -14.33 19.49
CA LEU A 134 3.34 -13.03 20.19
C LEU A 134 2.33 -12.91 21.35
N SER A 135 1.50 -13.93 21.58
CA SER A 135 0.47 -13.95 22.63
C SER A 135 -0.46 -12.73 22.58
N LEU A 136 -0.83 -12.28 21.37
CA LEU A 136 -1.80 -11.20 21.21
C LEU A 136 -3.18 -11.65 21.71
N SER A 137 -3.90 -10.76 22.39
CA SER A 137 -5.26 -11.05 22.85
C SER A 137 -6.23 -11.12 21.66
N GLY A 138 -7.02 -12.21 21.61
CA GLY A 138 -8.02 -12.45 20.57
C GLY A 138 -7.69 -13.63 19.64
N VAL A 139 -8.59 -13.92 18.71
CA VAL A 139 -8.40 -14.99 17.72
C VAL A 139 -7.57 -14.45 16.55
N ALA A 140 -6.49 -15.14 16.19
CA ALA A 140 -5.54 -14.68 15.16
C ALA A 140 -6.21 -14.36 13.81
N SER A 141 -7.15 -15.19 13.37
CA SER A 141 -7.88 -14.97 12.11
C SER A 141 -8.77 -13.73 12.16
N ASP A 142 -9.36 -13.41 13.31
CA ASP A 142 -10.18 -12.19 13.49
C ASP A 142 -9.31 -10.94 13.52
N LEU A 143 -8.13 -11.02 14.17
CA LEU A 143 -7.14 -9.94 14.17
C LEU A 143 -6.67 -9.60 12.75
N ILE A 144 -6.40 -10.62 11.93
CA ILE A 144 -6.06 -10.46 10.50
C ILE A 144 -7.22 -9.81 9.74
N LYS A 145 -8.42 -10.41 9.80
CA LYS A 145 -9.60 -9.93 9.07
C LYS A 145 -9.97 -8.50 9.43
N LYS A 146 -9.67 -8.05 10.65
CA LYS A 146 -9.95 -6.68 11.10
C LYS A 146 -9.18 -5.63 10.30
N VAL A 147 -7.96 -5.94 9.84
CA VAL A 147 -7.02 -4.94 9.31
C VAL A 147 -6.61 -5.13 7.85
N GLN A 148 -6.97 -6.25 7.24
CA GLN A 148 -6.68 -6.53 5.84
C GLN A 148 -7.67 -7.53 5.22
N ALA A 149 -7.67 -7.57 3.89
CA ALA A 149 -8.35 -8.60 3.13
C ALA A 149 -7.65 -9.95 3.34
N ILE A 150 -8.42 -11.04 3.22
CA ILE A 150 -7.89 -12.40 3.17
C ILE A 150 -8.32 -13.10 1.87
N ASN A 151 -7.67 -14.22 1.55
CA ASN A 151 -7.94 -14.94 0.31
C ASN A 151 -9.41 -15.33 0.13
N SER A 152 -10.05 -15.77 1.21
CA SER A 152 -11.47 -16.18 1.19
C SER A 152 -12.44 -15.03 0.96
N ASP A 153 -12.03 -13.77 1.17
CA ASP A 153 -12.89 -12.62 0.87
C ASP A 153 -13.17 -12.55 -0.64
N TYR A 154 -12.24 -12.95 -1.50
CA TYR A 154 -12.39 -12.89 -2.96
C TYR A 154 -13.06 -14.14 -3.56
N THR A 155 -13.07 -15.26 -2.84
CA THR A 155 -13.65 -16.52 -3.31
C THR A 155 -15.15 -16.36 -3.58
N GLY A 156 -15.59 -16.64 -4.81
CA GLY A 156 -17.00 -16.50 -5.21
C GLY A 156 -17.50 -15.06 -5.35
N SER A 157 -16.62 -14.05 -5.28
CA SER A 157 -17.01 -12.63 -5.34
C SER A 157 -17.30 -12.09 -6.75
N ASN A 158 -16.97 -12.85 -7.80
CA ASN A 158 -16.94 -12.43 -9.22
C ASN A 158 -15.92 -11.33 -9.57
N TYR A 159 -15.06 -10.92 -8.62
CA TYR A 159 -13.97 -9.98 -8.87
C TYR A 159 -12.62 -10.69 -8.92
N HIS A 160 -11.75 -10.24 -9.82
CA HIS A 160 -10.35 -10.63 -9.81
C HIS A 160 -9.60 -9.89 -8.70
N LYS A 161 -8.53 -10.50 -8.19
CA LYS A 161 -7.48 -9.82 -7.43
C LYS A 161 -6.62 -9.02 -8.41
N GLY A 162 -7.09 -7.84 -8.82
CA GLY A 162 -6.39 -7.00 -9.78
C GLY A 162 -5.15 -6.40 -9.14
N HIS A 163 -3.97 -6.69 -9.70
CA HIS A 163 -2.69 -6.17 -9.21
C HIS A 163 -2.57 -4.67 -9.50
N LEU A 164 -2.03 -3.92 -8.54
CA LEU A 164 -1.61 -2.53 -8.77
C LEU A 164 -0.15 -2.48 -9.25
N ASN A 165 0.74 -3.26 -8.61
CA ASN A 165 2.06 -3.58 -9.12
C ASN A 165 2.01 -4.98 -9.77
N PRO A 166 2.02 -5.10 -11.11
CA PRO A 166 1.90 -6.37 -11.81
C PRO A 166 3.16 -7.22 -11.68
N ASN A 167 2.99 -8.54 -11.59
CA ASN A 167 4.12 -9.47 -11.55
C ASN A 167 5.05 -9.36 -12.79
N ALA A 168 4.50 -8.96 -13.94
CA ALA A 168 5.21 -8.89 -15.21
C ALA A 168 6.10 -7.64 -15.33
N ASP A 169 6.03 -6.74 -14.34
CA ASP A 169 6.88 -5.55 -14.24
C ASP A 169 8.13 -5.82 -13.38
N HIS A 170 8.39 -7.10 -13.04
CA HIS A 170 9.54 -7.57 -12.29
C HIS A 170 10.24 -8.73 -13.03
N PRO A 171 11.57 -8.87 -12.88
CA PRO A 171 12.26 -10.08 -13.31
C PRO A 171 11.80 -11.28 -12.47
N SER A 172 12.04 -12.48 -12.99
CA SER A 172 11.76 -13.73 -12.27
C SER A 172 12.39 -13.72 -10.88
N GLY A 173 11.62 -14.16 -9.87
CA GLY A 173 12.11 -14.33 -8.50
C GLY A 173 11.35 -13.50 -7.47
N PRO A 174 12.00 -13.11 -6.36
CA PRO A 174 11.34 -12.49 -5.20
C PRO A 174 10.53 -11.23 -5.52
N GLY A 175 11.02 -10.39 -6.44
CA GLY A 175 10.30 -9.17 -6.88
C GLY A 175 8.97 -9.48 -7.56
N GLN A 176 8.91 -10.58 -8.31
CA GLN A 176 7.67 -11.07 -8.90
C GLN A 176 6.75 -11.67 -7.83
N LEU A 177 7.28 -12.51 -6.93
CA LEU A 177 6.49 -13.21 -5.90
C LEU A 177 5.87 -12.25 -4.88
N VAL A 178 6.55 -11.16 -4.54
CA VAL A 178 6.05 -10.17 -3.59
C VAL A 178 4.80 -9.44 -4.09
N THR A 179 4.58 -9.40 -5.41
CA THR A 179 3.37 -8.77 -5.99
C THR A 179 2.10 -9.52 -5.61
N TYR A 180 2.19 -10.81 -5.28
CA TYR A 180 1.11 -11.65 -4.76
C TYR A 180 0.89 -11.42 -3.26
N THR A 181 0.71 -10.17 -2.86
CA THR A 181 0.26 -9.78 -1.53
C THR A 181 -1.10 -9.11 -1.62
N LEU A 182 -1.99 -9.39 -0.67
CA LEU A 182 -3.33 -8.79 -0.68
C LEU A 182 -3.31 -7.28 -0.42
N SER A 183 -2.20 -6.74 0.08
CA SER A 183 -1.96 -5.29 0.18
C SER A 183 -1.55 -4.63 -1.14
N ASN A 184 -1.46 -5.39 -2.24
CA ASN A 184 -1.16 -4.91 -3.60
C ASN A 184 -2.32 -5.15 -4.59
N VAL A 185 -3.47 -5.65 -4.12
CA VAL A 185 -4.61 -5.94 -5.00
C VAL A 185 -5.90 -5.30 -4.53
N ALA A 186 -6.76 -4.98 -5.50
CA ALA A 186 -8.12 -4.56 -5.26
C ALA A 186 -9.10 -5.38 -6.12
N PRO A 187 -10.39 -5.46 -5.75
CA PRO A 187 -11.43 -6.06 -6.59
C PRO A 187 -11.48 -5.39 -7.95
N MET A 188 -11.10 -6.10 -9.01
CA MET A 188 -11.13 -5.58 -10.37
C MET A 188 -12.10 -6.38 -11.23
N HIS A 189 -12.91 -5.67 -12.01
CA HIS A 189 -13.84 -6.26 -12.96
C HIS A 189 -13.08 -7.20 -13.92
N GLY A 190 -13.51 -8.46 -14.01
CA GLY A 190 -12.76 -9.51 -14.70
C GLY A 190 -12.34 -9.15 -16.14
N PRO A 191 -13.29 -8.75 -17.02
CA PRO A 191 -12.99 -8.28 -18.37
C PRO A 191 -12.01 -7.12 -18.45
N LEU A 192 -12.07 -6.16 -17.51
CA LEU A 192 -11.11 -5.06 -17.45
C LEU A 192 -9.70 -5.60 -17.13
N ASN A 193 -9.58 -6.41 -16.08
CA ASN A 193 -8.30 -6.95 -15.60
C ASN A 193 -7.59 -7.78 -16.67
N SER A 194 -8.29 -8.73 -17.30
CA SER A 194 -7.69 -9.62 -18.32
C SER A 194 -7.64 -9.00 -19.72
N GLY A 195 -8.32 -7.87 -19.94
CA GLY A 195 -8.48 -7.20 -21.22
C GLY A 195 -7.77 -5.86 -21.27
N ALA A 196 -8.54 -4.77 -21.24
CA ALA A 196 -8.04 -3.42 -21.50
C ALA A 196 -6.96 -2.97 -20.50
N TRP A 197 -7.06 -3.37 -19.22
CA TRP A 197 -6.04 -3.05 -18.23
C TRP A 197 -4.73 -3.79 -18.50
N ARG A 198 -4.77 -5.11 -18.72
CA ARG A 198 -3.61 -5.91 -19.16
C ARG A 198 -2.96 -5.34 -20.43
N ASN A 199 -3.76 -4.91 -21.40
CA ASN A 199 -3.26 -4.30 -22.63
C ASN A 199 -2.55 -2.96 -22.35
N ASN A 200 -3.08 -2.16 -21.42
CA ASN A 200 -2.41 -0.95 -20.96
C ASN A 200 -1.08 -1.28 -20.24
N GLU A 201 -1.04 -2.28 -19.37
CA GLU A 201 0.22 -2.71 -18.72
C GLU A 201 1.27 -3.14 -19.76
N MET A 202 0.89 -3.90 -20.79
CA MET A 202 1.79 -4.26 -21.90
C MET A 202 2.28 -3.02 -22.65
N ARG A 203 1.40 -2.05 -22.92
CA ARG A 203 1.77 -0.78 -23.56
C ARG A 203 2.78 -0.01 -22.72
N VAL A 204 2.58 0.09 -21.40
CA VAL A 204 3.51 0.79 -20.50
C VAL A 204 4.88 0.09 -20.48
N ARG A 205 4.93 -1.25 -20.43
CA ARG A 205 6.19 -2.01 -20.55
C ARG A 205 6.92 -1.73 -21.88
N ASN A 206 6.21 -1.64 -23.00
CA ASN A 206 6.81 -1.29 -24.28
C ASN A 206 7.41 0.13 -24.28
N ILE A 207 6.76 1.09 -23.60
CA ILE A 207 7.31 2.44 -23.42
C ILE A 207 8.55 2.40 -22.53
N ALA A 208 8.51 1.60 -21.45
CA ALA A 208 9.61 1.47 -20.50
C ALA A 208 10.92 0.95 -21.12
N ALA A 209 10.84 0.17 -22.20
CA ALA A 209 12.02 -0.26 -22.95
C ALA A 209 12.84 0.90 -23.54
N GLY A 210 12.24 2.08 -23.72
CA GLY A 210 12.93 3.30 -24.14
C GLY A 210 13.40 4.21 -23.00
N CYS A 211 13.18 3.82 -21.74
CA CYS A 211 13.54 4.61 -20.57
C CYS A 211 14.83 4.08 -19.94
N GLY A 212 15.69 4.97 -19.43
CA GLY A 212 16.78 4.58 -18.53
C GLY A 212 16.26 4.12 -17.17
N LYS A 213 15.14 4.70 -16.72
CA LYS A 213 14.40 4.27 -15.52
C LYS A 213 12.94 4.71 -15.63
N MET A 214 12.00 3.87 -15.19
CA MET A 214 10.59 4.25 -15.12
C MET A 214 10.03 4.04 -13.71
N TYR A 215 9.50 5.11 -13.12
CA TYR A 215 8.71 5.04 -11.89
C TYR A 215 7.23 4.92 -12.27
N VAL A 216 6.51 4.01 -11.63
CA VAL A 216 5.08 3.78 -11.86
C VAL A 216 4.34 3.89 -10.53
N ILE A 217 3.18 4.54 -10.56
CA ILE A 217 2.22 4.57 -9.47
C ILE A 217 0.90 4.09 -10.03
N THR A 218 0.36 3.01 -9.48
CA THR A 218 -0.96 2.50 -9.84
C THR A 218 -1.83 2.53 -8.60
N GLY A 219 -3.07 3.00 -8.73
CA GLY A 219 -3.98 3.11 -7.60
C GLY A 219 -5.42 2.95 -8.01
N VAL A 220 -6.29 3.13 -7.03
CA VAL A 220 -7.74 2.99 -7.22
C VAL A 220 -8.48 4.17 -6.62
N VAL A 221 -9.68 4.41 -7.13
CA VAL A 221 -10.66 5.32 -6.51
C VAL A 221 -11.68 4.46 -5.79
N PRO A 222 -11.91 4.62 -4.48
CA PRO A 222 -12.91 3.84 -3.77
C PRO A 222 -14.30 3.96 -4.40
N GLY A 223 -15.07 2.89 -4.32
CA GLY A 223 -16.46 2.87 -4.78
C GLY A 223 -17.45 2.81 -3.61
N ASN A 224 -18.73 2.74 -3.96
CA ASN A 224 -19.85 2.63 -3.01
C ASN A 224 -20.33 1.19 -2.79
N ASN A 225 -19.56 0.20 -3.25
CA ASN A 225 -19.89 -1.23 -3.16
C ASN A 225 -18.79 -1.99 -2.44
N TRP A 226 -19.13 -3.17 -1.91
CA TRP A 226 -18.19 -4.03 -1.18
C TRP A 226 -18.40 -5.49 -1.55
N ILE A 227 -17.30 -6.23 -1.60
CA ILE A 227 -17.38 -7.67 -1.43
C ILE A 227 -17.83 -7.92 0.01
N SER A 228 -18.91 -8.69 0.17
CA SER A 228 -19.51 -8.98 1.46
C SER A 228 -19.47 -10.48 1.73
N VAL A 229 -19.04 -10.86 2.93
CA VAL A 229 -18.99 -12.26 3.38
C VAL A 229 -19.94 -12.39 4.56
N ASN A 230 -20.95 -13.25 4.44
CA ASN A 230 -22.00 -13.44 5.46
C ASN A 230 -22.65 -12.12 5.90
N GLY A 231 -22.95 -11.23 4.94
CA GLY A 231 -23.58 -9.93 5.20
C GLY A 231 -22.64 -8.85 5.76
N VAL A 232 -21.36 -9.16 6.00
CA VAL A 232 -20.36 -8.20 6.49
C VAL A 232 -19.57 -7.64 5.31
N LYS A 233 -19.50 -6.31 5.19
CA LYS A 233 -18.65 -5.62 4.21
C LYS A 233 -17.19 -5.91 4.53
N ARG A 234 -16.47 -6.55 3.60
CA ARG A 234 -15.06 -6.93 3.76
C ARG A 234 -14.18 -6.00 2.95
N VAL A 235 -14.27 -6.06 1.62
CA VAL A 235 -13.33 -5.37 0.73
C VAL A 235 -14.09 -4.36 -0.11
N ASN A 236 -13.69 -3.09 -0.08
CA ASN A 236 -14.27 -2.07 -0.95
C ASN A 236 -14.00 -2.42 -2.42
N ILE A 237 -15.04 -2.33 -3.24
CA ILE A 237 -14.94 -2.48 -4.69
C ILE A 237 -14.70 -1.07 -5.25
N PRO A 238 -13.51 -0.79 -5.82
CA PRO A 238 -13.21 0.52 -6.38
C PRO A 238 -14.14 0.87 -7.53
N SER A 239 -14.41 2.17 -7.70
CA SER A 239 -15.13 2.70 -8.86
C SER A 239 -14.23 2.82 -10.09
N HIS A 240 -12.93 3.10 -9.88
CA HIS A 240 -11.95 3.28 -10.95
C HIS A 240 -10.59 2.69 -10.55
N VAL A 241 -9.81 2.34 -11.57
CA VAL A 241 -8.38 2.03 -11.48
C VAL A 241 -7.64 3.10 -12.28
N TRP A 242 -6.49 3.56 -11.78
CA TRP A 242 -5.65 4.54 -12.45
C TRP A 242 -4.18 4.17 -12.34
N SER A 243 -3.36 4.65 -13.27
CA SER A 243 -1.91 4.51 -13.22
C SER A 243 -1.25 5.75 -13.80
N ALA A 244 -0.05 6.05 -13.35
CA ALA A 244 0.79 7.12 -13.85
C ALA A 244 2.24 6.64 -13.90
N PHE A 245 2.96 6.99 -14.96
CA PHE A 245 4.40 6.72 -15.04
C PHE A 245 5.22 7.99 -15.25
N CYS A 246 6.48 7.93 -14.81
CA CYS A 246 7.53 8.92 -15.02
C CYS A 246 8.75 8.20 -15.62
N CYS A 247 8.98 8.41 -16.92
CA CYS A 247 10.08 7.86 -17.71
C CYS A 247 11.26 8.83 -17.71
N LEU A 248 12.42 8.35 -17.31
CA LEU A 248 13.67 9.11 -17.26
C LEU A 248 14.65 8.62 -18.33
N ASP A 249 15.51 9.51 -18.81
CA ASP A 249 16.67 9.15 -19.63
C ASP A 249 17.76 8.47 -18.78
N ASN A 250 18.85 8.05 -19.44
CA ASN A 250 20.00 7.43 -18.77
C ASN A 250 20.74 8.38 -17.81
N ASN A 251 20.48 9.69 -17.87
CA ASN A 251 21.03 10.71 -16.99
C ASN A 251 20.06 11.08 -15.84
N GLY A 252 18.92 10.39 -15.73
CA GLY A 252 17.91 10.65 -14.71
C GLY A 252 17.01 11.86 -14.97
N ARG A 253 16.98 12.39 -16.20
CA ARG A 253 16.14 13.53 -16.58
C ARG A 253 14.77 13.05 -17.08
N PRO A 254 13.66 13.69 -16.68
CA PRO A 254 12.34 13.37 -17.22
C PRO A 254 12.29 13.48 -18.75
N MET A 255 11.82 12.42 -19.39
CA MET A 255 11.58 12.36 -20.84
C MET A 255 10.09 12.39 -21.16
N LYS A 256 9.31 11.62 -20.40
CA LYS A 256 7.88 11.45 -20.62
C LYS A 256 7.18 11.07 -19.34
N ALA A 257 6.03 11.67 -19.10
CA ALA A 257 5.11 11.25 -18.07
C ALA A 257 3.69 11.15 -18.64
N GLU A 258 2.95 10.14 -18.21
CA GLU A 258 1.61 9.88 -18.73
C GLU A 258 0.74 9.24 -17.64
N GLY A 259 -0.55 9.57 -17.67
CA GLY A 259 -1.59 9.00 -16.84
C GLY A 259 -2.58 8.16 -17.64
N THR A 260 -3.14 7.16 -16.96
CA THR A 260 -4.23 6.30 -17.43
C THR A 260 -5.29 6.19 -16.34
N ILE A 261 -6.57 6.15 -16.72
CA ILE A 261 -7.69 5.86 -15.81
C ILE A 261 -8.75 4.99 -16.50
N ALA A 262 -9.41 4.14 -15.73
CA ALA A 262 -10.42 3.20 -16.22
C ALA A 262 -11.56 3.04 -15.21
N PRO A 263 -12.83 3.07 -15.64
CA PRO A 263 -13.94 2.71 -14.77
C PRO A 263 -13.94 1.19 -14.51
N ASN A 264 -14.07 0.79 -13.25
CA ASN A 264 -13.96 -0.61 -12.80
C ASN A 264 -15.27 -1.42 -13.00
N ASN A 265 -15.95 -1.16 -14.10
CA ASN A 265 -17.18 -1.84 -14.52
C ASN A 265 -17.29 -1.99 -16.05
N ALA A 266 -16.28 -1.52 -16.79
CA ALA A 266 -16.22 -1.60 -18.24
C ALA A 266 -14.84 -2.10 -18.68
N ASN A 267 -14.76 -2.71 -19.86
CA ASN A 267 -13.50 -3.14 -20.44
C ASN A 267 -12.91 -2.02 -21.32
N SER A 268 -12.64 -0.87 -20.72
CA SER A 268 -12.11 0.32 -21.41
C SER A 268 -11.12 1.08 -20.55
N VAL A 269 -10.15 1.73 -21.20
CA VAL A 269 -9.09 2.52 -20.56
C VAL A 269 -8.94 3.84 -21.30
N GLN A 270 -8.84 4.94 -20.55
CA GLN A 270 -8.42 6.23 -21.07
C GLN A 270 -6.92 6.38 -20.80
N THR A 271 -6.10 6.41 -21.86
CA THR A 271 -4.63 6.56 -21.79
C THR A 271 -4.21 7.93 -22.30
N GLY A 272 -2.91 8.27 -22.22
CA GLY A 272 -2.38 9.51 -22.81
C GLY A 272 -2.67 10.78 -22.02
N LEU A 273 -3.12 10.69 -20.77
CA LEU A 273 -3.39 11.87 -19.95
C LEU A 273 -2.08 12.53 -19.54
N SER A 274 -2.03 13.87 -19.52
CA SER A 274 -0.98 14.56 -18.76
C SER A 274 -1.16 14.25 -17.26
N ILE A 275 -0.07 14.28 -16.48
CA ILE A 275 -0.14 14.08 -15.02
C ILE A 275 -1.10 15.08 -14.36
N SER A 276 -1.12 16.34 -14.82
CA SER A 276 -2.06 17.36 -14.36
C SER A 276 -3.52 17.03 -14.67
N SER A 277 -3.79 16.47 -15.85
CA SER A 277 -5.14 16.03 -16.24
C SER A 277 -5.62 14.87 -15.38
N LEU A 278 -4.76 13.86 -15.17
CA LEU A 278 -5.07 12.74 -14.29
C LEU A 278 -5.34 13.22 -12.86
N GLN A 279 -4.47 14.07 -12.28
CA GLN A 279 -4.68 14.64 -10.95
C GLN A 279 -5.99 15.43 -10.83
N SER A 280 -6.40 16.14 -11.88
CA SER A 280 -7.67 16.86 -11.92
C SER A 280 -8.87 15.91 -11.89
N GLN A 281 -8.81 14.81 -12.64
CA GLN A 281 -9.84 13.77 -12.60
C GLN A 281 -9.88 13.07 -11.23
N LEU A 282 -8.72 12.72 -10.67
CA LEU A 282 -8.62 12.14 -9.34
C LEU A 282 -9.17 13.08 -8.27
N LYS A 283 -8.93 14.40 -8.37
CA LYS A 283 -9.52 15.38 -7.45
C LYS A 283 -11.05 15.36 -7.48
N SER A 284 -11.64 15.28 -8.68
CA SER A 284 -13.09 15.17 -8.84
C SER A 284 -13.63 13.88 -8.20
N LEU A 285 -12.95 12.76 -8.43
CA LEU A 285 -13.37 11.44 -7.98
C LEU A 285 -13.13 11.17 -6.49
N LEU A 286 -12.02 11.67 -5.94
CA LEU A 286 -11.61 11.48 -4.55
C LEU A 286 -12.14 12.58 -3.61
N GLY A 287 -12.54 13.72 -4.16
CA GLY A 287 -12.92 14.91 -3.39
C GLY A 287 -11.74 15.66 -2.75
N VAL A 288 -10.51 15.18 -2.93
CA VAL A 288 -9.27 15.78 -2.39
C VAL A 288 -8.23 15.95 -3.49
N GLY A 289 -7.43 17.00 -3.42
CA GLY A 289 -6.30 17.18 -4.34
C GLY A 289 -5.19 16.19 -4.05
N VAL A 290 -4.60 15.62 -5.10
CA VAL A 290 -3.44 14.73 -5.01
C VAL A 290 -2.32 15.20 -5.94
N THR A 291 -1.08 14.99 -5.51
CA THR A 291 0.11 15.16 -6.35
C THR A 291 0.82 13.82 -6.45
N LEU A 292 0.92 13.29 -7.67
CA LEU A 292 1.45 11.95 -7.93
C LEU A 292 2.98 11.94 -8.06
N PHE A 293 3.54 12.94 -8.74
CA PHE A 293 4.98 13.09 -8.93
C PHE A 293 5.41 14.51 -8.56
N GLN A 294 6.61 14.64 -7.97
CA GLN A 294 7.25 15.94 -7.81
C GLN A 294 7.29 16.66 -9.17
N ASN A 295 6.82 17.91 -9.21
CA ASN A 295 6.74 18.74 -10.42
C ASN A 295 6.06 18.06 -11.63
N ASN A 296 5.14 17.11 -11.39
CA ASN A 296 4.51 16.31 -12.45
C ASN A 296 5.49 15.50 -13.33
N CYS A 297 6.70 15.20 -12.83
CA CYS A 297 7.78 14.59 -13.62
C CYS A 297 8.14 15.46 -14.86
N ALA A 298 8.40 16.74 -14.62
CA ALA A 298 8.83 17.73 -15.59
C ALA A 298 10.02 18.53 -15.06
#